data_AF-A0A7X2X672-F1
#
_entry.id   AF-A0A7X2X672-F1
#
_cell.length_a   1.000
_cell.length_b   1.000
_cell.length_c   1.000
_cell.angle_alpha   90.00
_cell.angle_beta   90.00
_cell.angle_gamma   90.00
#
_symmetry.space_group_name_H-M   'P 1'
#
loop_
_entity.id
_entity.type
_entity.pdbx_description
1 polymer ?
#
loop_
_entity_poly.entity_id
_entity_poly.type
_entity_poly.pdbx_seq_one_letter_code
_entity_poly.pdbx_strand_id
1 'polypeptide(L)'
;MKRYTTLTEFIDEQCTRLNLPKDEKTVMKMRNKFTRTLKDLGIWDQAETKIIDRARTKVFTNDQLYQLQQAVRSYMIKLLPTHEREEIEQTQQENIKRIKDHILEMQRKLSLSMEGYDLDEYDHYVDQQYEAPKPTQEEINNLMLEALFLKFFEPIDITRWSKDLALLNVVDAYDTESATDPVNIKAQ
;
A
#
# COMPACT_ATOMS: atom_id res chain seq x y z
N MET A 1 16.85 9.32 -18.31
CA MET A 1 16.86 8.98 -19.74
C MET A 1 16.48 7.51 -19.88
N LYS A 2 15.44 7.12 -20.63
CA LYS A 2 15.09 5.71 -20.80
C LYS A 2 16.20 5.02 -21.60
N ARG A 3 16.87 4.03 -21.00
CA ARG A 3 17.86 3.20 -21.71
C ARG A 3 17.09 2.19 -22.55
N TYR A 4 17.41 2.15 -23.83
CA TYR A 4 16.82 1.25 -24.80
C TYR A 4 17.87 0.26 -25.25
N THR A 5 17.47 -0.99 -25.36
CA THR A 5 18.34 -2.10 -25.77
C THR A 5 17.63 -2.89 -26.86
N THR A 6 18.37 -3.29 -27.88
CA THR A 6 17.84 -4.15 -28.94
C THR A 6 17.73 -5.60 -28.46
N LEU A 7 16.87 -6.39 -29.10
CA LEU A 7 16.79 -7.82 -28.78
C LEU A 7 18.14 -8.55 -29.02
N THR A 8 18.92 -8.10 -30.00
CA THR A 8 20.23 -8.69 -30.31
C THR A 8 21.23 -8.43 -29.19
N GLU A 9 21.35 -7.19 -28.72
CA GLU A 9 22.22 -6.84 -27.58
C GLU A 9 21.80 -7.61 -26.33
N PHE A 10 20.49 -7.67 -26.04
CA PHE A 10 19.99 -8.42 -24.90
C PHE A 10 20.34 -9.91 -24.97
N ILE A 11 20.21 -10.54 -26.14
CA ILE A 11 20.62 -11.95 -26.33
C ILE A 11 22.12 -12.12 -26.10
N ASP A 12 22.95 -11.20 -26.60
CA ASP A 12 24.41 -11.26 -26.40
C ASP A 12 24.79 -11.13 -24.92
N GLU A 13 24.12 -10.24 -24.18
CA GLU A 13 24.27 -10.12 -22.73
C GLU A 13 23.87 -11.41 -22.02
N GLN A 14 22.75 -12.05 -22.41
CA GLN A 14 22.33 -13.31 -21.81
C GLN A 14 23.28 -14.46 -22.11
N CYS A 15 23.79 -14.56 -23.34
CA CYS A 15 24.81 -15.57 -23.68
C CYS A 15 26.07 -15.39 -22.84
N THR A 16 26.54 -14.14 -22.68
CA THR A 16 27.72 -13.83 -21.87
C THR A 16 27.48 -14.19 -20.40
N ARG A 17 26.34 -13.79 -19.85
CA ARG A 17 25.98 -14.01 -18.44
C ARG A 17 25.82 -15.47 -18.07
N LEU A 18 25.33 -16.29 -19.00
CA LEU A 18 25.10 -17.72 -18.81
C LEU A 18 26.23 -18.59 -19.40
N ASN A 19 27.33 -17.98 -19.83
CA ASN A 19 28.44 -18.67 -20.49
C ASN A 19 28.01 -19.62 -21.64
N LEU A 20 27.00 -19.20 -22.41
CA LEU A 20 26.48 -19.97 -23.54
C LEU A 20 27.30 -19.70 -24.80
N PRO A 21 27.45 -20.68 -25.70
CA PRO A 21 28.09 -20.47 -26.98
C PRO A 21 27.34 -19.41 -27.79
N LYS A 22 28.07 -18.45 -28.35
CA LYS A 22 27.56 -17.38 -29.22
C LYS A 22 27.54 -17.80 -30.69
N ASP A 23 27.31 -19.08 -30.96
CA ASP A 23 27.17 -19.58 -32.32
C ASP A 23 25.80 -19.21 -32.91
N GLU A 24 25.72 -19.11 -34.23
CA GLU A 24 24.52 -18.67 -34.95
C GLU A 24 23.29 -19.50 -34.56
N LYS A 25 23.46 -20.81 -34.35
CA LYS A 25 22.37 -21.72 -33.99
C LYS A 25 21.78 -21.41 -32.61
N THR A 26 22.62 -21.13 -31.61
CA THR A 26 22.17 -20.78 -30.25
C THR A 26 21.49 -19.43 -30.24
N VAL A 27 22.11 -18.42 -30.86
CA VAL A 27 21.54 -17.07 -30.98
C VAL A 27 20.20 -17.11 -31.70
N MET A 28 20.06 -17.86 -32.79
CA MET A 28 18.80 -17.98 -33.53
C MET A 28 17.71 -18.68 -32.73
N LYS A 29 18.04 -19.73 -31.96
CA LYS A 29 17.08 -20.38 -31.05
C LYS A 29 16.58 -19.42 -29.97
N MET A 30 17.49 -18.68 -29.34
CA MET A 30 17.13 -17.67 -28.33
C MET A 30 16.29 -16.57 -28.95
N ARG A 31 16.67 -16.04 -30.11
CA ARG A 31 15.91 -15.01 -30.83
C ARG A 31 14.49 -15.46 -31.13
N ASN A 32 14.32 -16.67 -31.65
CA ASN A 32 12.99 -17.23 -31.93
C ASN A 32 12.14 -17.37 -30.67
N LYS A 33 12.72 -17.93 -29.60
CA LYS A 33 12.02 -18.08 -28.32
C LYS A 33 11.64 -16.73 -27.71
N PHE A 34 12.56 -15.78 -27.68
CA PHE A 34 12.35 -14.48 -27.06
C PHE A 34 11.36 -13.64 -27.87
N THR A 35 11.45 -13.67 -29.20
CA THR A 35 10.46 -13.00 -30.08
C THR A 35 9.06 -13.55 -29.85
N ARG A 36 8.90 -14.88 -29.76
CA ARG A 36 7.61 -15.50 -29.44
C ARG A 36 7.11 -15.06 -28.07
N THR A 37 7.94 -15.10 -27.04
CA THR A 37 7.54 -14.67 -25.69
C THR A 37 7.21 -13.18 -25.63
N LEU A 38 7.92 -12.31 -26.34
CA LEU A 38 7.58 -10.88 -26.45
C LEU A 38 6.23 -10.66 -27.12
N LYS A 39 5.84 -11.49 -28.10
CA LYS A 39 4.51 -11.47 -28.71
C LYS A 39 3.44 -11.97 -27.74
N ASP A 40 3.71 -13.09 -27.04
CA ASP A 40 2.80 -13.65 -26.05
C ASP A 40 2.52 -12.66 -24.90
N LEU A 41 3.50 -11.83 -24.55
CA LEU A 41 3.37 -10.74 -23.56
C LEU A 41 2.74 -9.46 -24.12
N GLY A 42 2.44 -9.38 -25.43
CA GLY A 42 1.95 -8.16 -26.08
C GLY A 42 2.97 -7.02 -26.20
N ILE A 43 4.22 -7.24 -25.78
CA ILE A 43 5.29 -6.23 -25.77
C ILE A 43 5.83 -5.98 -27.18
N TRP A 44 5.87 -7.03 -28.03
CA TRP A 44 6.47 -6.96 -29.35
C TRP A 44 5.83 -5.90 -30.24
N ASP A 45 4.50 -5.86 -30.27
CA ASP A 45 3.74 -4.97 -31.16
C ASP A 45 3.77 -3.52 -30.67
N GLN A 46 3.84 -3.31 -29.36
CA GLN A 46 3.94 -2.00 -28.71
C GLN A 46 5.38 -1.46 -28.66
N ALA A 47 6.38 -2.28 -29.00
CA ALA A 47 7.78 -1.88 -28.92
C ALA A 47 8.13 -0.74 -29.88
N GLU A 48 8.81 0.28 -29.34
CA GLU A 48 9.31 1.42 -30.09
C GLU A 48 10.30 0.94 -31.17
N THR A 49 10.28 1.61 -32.32
CA THR A 49 11.17 1.30 -33.44
C THR A 49 12.09 2.48 -33.69
N LYS A 50 13.40 2.25 -33.67
CA LYS A 50 14.43 3.26 -33.94
C LYS A 50 15.21 2.91 -35.20
N ILE A 51 15.74 3.93 -35.87
CA ILE A 51 16.64 3.75 -37.01
C ILE A 51 18.04 3.53 -36.46
N ILE A 52 18.62 2.35 -36.71
CA ILE A 52 19.99 1.99 -36.35
C ILE A 52 20.66 1.53 -37.65
N ASP A 53 21.77 2.16 -38.05
CA ASP A 53 22.51 1.86 -39.29
C ASP A 53 21.61 1.68 -40.53
N ARG A 54 20.62 2.56 -40.68
CA ARG A 54 19.63 2.61 -41.79
C ARG A 54 18.51 1.57 -41.72
N ALA A 55 18.55 0.62 -40.78
CA ALA A 55 17.46 -0.33 -40.55
C ALA A 55 16.53 0.14 -39.43
N ARG A 56 15.23 -0.14 -39.58
CA ARG A 56 14.22 0.06 -38.53
C ARG A 56 14.26 -1.14 -37.58
N THR A 57 14.74 -0.91 -36.35
CA THR A 57 14.95 -1.96 -35.35
C THR A 57 14.09 -1.68 -34.12
N LYS A 58 13.40 -2.73 -33.63
CA LYS A 58 12.65 -2.66 -32.38
C LYS A 58 13.61 -2.57 -31.20
N VAL A 59 13.30 -1.63 -30.29
CA VAL A 59 14.06 -1.39 -29.07
C VAL A 59 13.15 -1.55 -27.87
N PHE A 60 13.73 -2.02 -26.76
CA PHE A 60 13.00 -2.36 -25.56
C PHE A 60 13.56 -1.60 -24.37
N THR A 61 12.68 -1.22 -23.46
CA THR A 61 13.06 -0.64 -22.16
C THR A 61 13.54 -1.72 -21.20
N ASN A 62 14.25 -1.33 -20.15
CA ASN A 62 14.69 -2.26 -19.10
C ASN A 62 13.51 -3.03 -18.48
N ASP A 63 12.36 -2.38 -18.26
CA ASP A 63 11.19 -3.05 -17.67
C ASP A 63 10.63 -4.13 -18.58
N GLN A 64 10.56 -3.86 -19.90
CA GLN A 64 10.14 -4.83 -20.90
C GLN A 64 11.10 -6.02 -20.98
N LEU A 65 12.41 -5.76 -20.92
CA LEU A 65 13.43 -6.81 -20.91
C LEU A 65 13.44 -7.61 -19.61
N TYR A 66 13.16 -6.98 -18.48
CA TYR A 66 12.99 -7.67 -17.20
C TYR A 66 11.79 -8.63 -17.25
N GLN A 67 10.64 -8.17 -17.76
CA GLN A 67 9.46 -9.04 -17.95
C GLN A 67 9.77 -10.22 -18.87
N LEU A 68 10.45 -9.96 -20.00
CA LEU A 68 10.92 -11.01 -20.89
C LEU A 68 11.81 -12.02 -20.13
N GLN A 69 12.80 -11.53 -19.40
CA GLN A 69 13.76 -12.35 -18.64
C GLN A 69 13.05 -13.29 -17.66
N GLN A 70 12.03 -12.81 -16.94
CA GLN A 70 11.25 -13.65 -16.04
C GLN A 70 10.47 -14.72 -16.80
N ALA A 71 9.81 -14.34 -17.90
CA ALA A 71 9.01 -15.27 -18.70
C ALA A 71 9.85 -16.37 -19.37
N VAL A 72 11.10 -16.07 -19.77
CA VAL A 72 12.00 -17.04 -20.41
C VAL A 72 12.94 -17.75 -19.43
N ARG A 73 12.86 -17.46 -18.12
CA ARG A 73 13.77 -17.99 -17.09
C ARG A 73 13.86 -19.52 -17.11
N SER A 74 12.72 -20.21 -17.18
CA SER A 74 12.68 -21.68 -17.26
C SER A 74 13.39 -22.22 -18.51
N TYR A 75 13.23 -21.53 -19.64
CA TYR A 75 13.92 -21.89 -20.87
C TYR A 75 15.44 -21.67 -20.77
N MET A 76 15.87 -20.55 -20.19
CA MET A 76 17.29 -20.26 -19.98
C MET A 76 17.96 -21.27 -19.06
N ILE A 77 17.30 -21.67 -17.96
CA ILE A 77 17.82 -22.72 -17.07
C ILE A 77 18.05 -24.02 -17.86
N LYS A 78 17.15 -24.38 -18.77
CA LYS A 78 17.31 -25.60 -19.60
C LYS A 78 18.52 -25.54 -20.54
N LEU A 79 18.97 -24.35 -20.94
CA LEU A 79 20.13 -24.15 -21.81
C LEU A 79 21.46 -24.27 -21.06
N LEU A 80 21.46 -24.14 -19.73
CA LEU A 80 22.67 -24.26 -18.94
C LEU A 80 23.27 -25.67 -19.02
N PRO A 81 24.59 -25.80 -18.83
CA PRO A 81 25.26 -27.09 -18.63
C PRO A 81 24.59 -27.92 -17.54
N THR A 82 24.64 -29.25 -17.66
CA THR A 82 23.97 -30.16 -16.72
C THR A 82 24.39 -29.92 -15.26
N HIS A 83 25.69 -29.75 -15.00
CA HIS A 83 26.19 -29.50 -13.63
C HIS A 83 25.60 -28.22 -13.01
N GLU A 84 25.55 -27.11 -13.76
CA GLU A 84 24.94 -25.86 -13.28
C GLU A 84 23.44 -26.02 -13.01
N ARG A 85 22.73 -26.79 -13.84
CA ARG A 85 21.31 -27.08 -13.62
C ARG A 85 21.10 -27.90 -12.35
N GLU A 86 21.93 -28.91 -12.13
CA GLU A 86 21.89 -29.75 -10.94
C GLU A 86 22.19 -28.95 -9.67
N GLU A 87 23.18 -28.06 -9.69
CA GLU A 87 23.46 -27.15 -8.56
C GLU A 87 22.27 -26.24 -8.25
N ILE A 88 21.64 -25.66 -9.29
CA ILE A 88 20.44 -24.84 -9.13
C ILE A 88 19.30 -25.65 -8.53
N GLU A 89 19.08 -26.88 -9.01
CA GLU A 89 18.03 -27.77 -8.52
C GLU A 89 18.27 -28.18 -7.06
N GLN A 90 19.49 -28.57 -6.70
CA GLN A 90 19.89 -28.88 -5.34
C GLN A 90 19.64 -27.68 -4.40
N THR A 91 20.09 -26.49 -4.81
CA THR A 91 19.88 -25.25 -4.04
C THR A 91 18.38 -24.96 -3.83
N GLN A 92 17.56 -25.18 -4.87
CA GLN A 92 16.10 -25.02 -4.76
C GLN A 92 15.49 -26.04 -3.80
N GLN A 93 15.90 -27.31 -3.89
CA GLN A 93 15.43 -28.36 -2.99
C GLN A 93 15.80 -28.07 -1.54
N GLU A 94 17.04 -27.62 -1.28
CA GLU A 94 17.49 -27.22 0.06
C GLU A 94 16.68 -26.04 0.60
N ASN A 95 16.45 -25.01 -0.21
CA ASN A 95 15.64 -23.85 0.20
C ASN A 95 14.20 -24.26 0.52
N ILE A 96 13.59 -25.10 -0.31
CA ILE A 96 12.24 -25.64 -0.06
C ILE A 96 12.22 -26.43 1.24
N LYS A 97 13.25 -27.25 1.49
CA LYS A 97 13.38 -28.01 2.74
C LYS A 97 13.46 -27.07 3.96
N ARG A 98 14.33 -26.04 3.91
CA ARG A 98 14.46 -25.05 4.99
C ARG A 98 13.13 -24.33 5.27
N ILE A 99 12.41 -23.95 4.22
CA ILE A 99 11.09 -23.31 4.36
C ILE A 99 10.09 -24.26 5.03
N LYS A 100 10.04 -25.53 4.59
CA LYS A 100 9.16 -26.54 5.19
C LYS A 100 9.51 -26.79 6.65
N ASP A 101 10.79 -26.94 6.97
CA ASP A 101 11.27 -27.14 8.34
C ASP A 101 10.89 -25.96 9.24
N HIS A 102 11.03 -24.73 8.72
CA HIS A 102 10.62 -23.52 9.44
C HIS A 102 9.10 -23.45 9.66
N ILE A 103 8.29 -23.76 8.65
CA ILE A 103 6.83 -23.83 8.78
C ILE A 103 6.42 -24.86 9.83
N LEU A 104 7.01 -26.06 9.80
CA LEU A 104 6.76 -27.11 10.79
C LEU A 104 7.17 -26.70 12.19
N GLU A 105 8.30 -25.99 12.34
CA GLU A 105 8.73 -25.46 13.64
C GLU A 105 7.77 -24.39 14.16
N MET A 106 7.30 -23.47 13.31
CA MET A 106 6.30 -22.47 13.68
C MET A 106 4.99 -23.13 14.10
N GLN A 107 4.50 -24.11 13.32
CA GLN A 107 3.29 -24.87 13.67
C GLN A 107 3.43 -25.60 15.00
N ARG A 108 4.59 -26.22 15.26
CA ARG A 108 4.86 -26.88 16.54
C ARG A 108 4.87 -25.87 17.70
N LYS A 109 5.54 -24.73 17.54
CA LYS A 109 5.57 -23.66 18.55
C LYS A 109 4.18 -23.11 18.83
N LEU A 110 3.38 -22.88 17.80
CA LEU A 110 1.99 -22.45 17.92
C LEU A 110 1.15 -23.51 18.64
N SER A 111 1.25 -24.77 18.25
CA SER A 111 0.54 -25.88 18.90
C SER A 111 0.91 -26.02 20.37
N LEU A 112 2.19 -25.86 20.73
CA LEU A 112 2.65 -25.90 22.12
C LEU A 112 2.21 -24.66 22.91
N SER A 113 2.16 -23.47 22.28
CA SER A 113 1.63 -22.27 22.94
C SER A 113 0.11 -22.32 23.11
N MET A 114 -0.57 -23.12 22.29
CA MET A 114 -2.02 -23.36 22.36
C MET A 114 -2.39 -24.56 23.23
N GLU A 115 -1.41 -25.30 23.75
CA GLU A 115 -1.64 -26.47 24.61
C GLU A 115 -2.13 -25.97 25.99
N GLY A 116 -3.45 -26.02 26.20
CA GLY A 116 -4.13 -25.44 27.37
C GLY A 116 -4.82 -24.09 27.12
N TYR A 117 -4.85 -23.61 25.87
CA TYR A 117 -5.58 -22.42 25.46
C TYR A 117 -7.01 -22.79 25.10
N ASP A 118 -8.00 -22.17 25.76
CA ASP A 118 -9.40 -22.36 25.42
C ASP A 118 -9.72 -21.57 24.15
N LEU A 119 -9.98 -22.28 23.04
CA LEU A 119 -10.33 -21.67 21.76
C LEU A 119 -11.60 -20.83 21.87
N ASP A 120 -12.54 -21.23 22.73
CA ASP A 120 -13.79 -20.51 22.94
C ASP A 120 -13.54 -19.15 23.63
N GLU A 121 -12.54 -19.06 24.50
CA GLU A 121 -12.15 -17.81 25.17
C GLU A 121 -11.42 -16.86 24.22
N TYR A 122 -10.58 -17.39 23.32
CA TYR A 122 -9.91 -16.59 22.29
C TYR A 122 -10.90 -16.03 21.27
N ASP A 123 -11.82 -16.85 20.78
CA ASP A 123 -12.86 -16.40 19.85
C ASP A 123 -13.75 -15.34 20.51
N HIS A 124 -14.10 -15.51 21.79
CA HIS A 124 -14.83 -14.47 22.55
C HIS A 124 -14.04 -13.16 22.67
N TYR A 125 -12.74 -13.23 22.92
CA TYR A 125 -11.87 -12.05 23.01
C TYR A 125 -11.72 -11.34 21.66
N VAL A 126 -11.53 -12.09 20.58
CA VAL A 126 -11.43 -11.56 19.20
C VAL A 126 -12.75 -10.89 18.81
N ASP A 127 -13.89 -11.54 19.07
CA ASP A 127 -15.20 -10.97 18.76
C ASP A 127 -15.41 -9.63 19.49
N GLN A 128 -15.05 -9.53 20.77
CA GLN A 128 -15.13 -8.27 21.52
C GLN A 128 -14.23 -7.16 20.95
N GLN A 129 -13.06 -7.49 20.38
CA GLN A 129 -12.17 -6.47 19.80
C GLN A 129 -12.71 -5.87 18.49
N TYR A 130 -13.54 -6.59 17.76
CA TYR A 130 -14.15 -6.14 16.50
C TYR A 130 -15.62 -5.73 16.65
N GLU A 131 -16.18 -5.77 17.85
CA GLU A 131 -17.50 -5.19 18.09
C GLU A 131 -17.48 -3.68 17.82
N ALA A 132 -18.43 -3.22 17.00
CA ALA A 132 -18.63 -1.79 16.81
C ALA A 132 -18.91 -1.12 18.18
N PRO A 133 -18.38 0.10 18.42
CA PRO A 133 -18.61 0.79 19.68
C PRO A 133 -20.11 0.93 19.93
N LYS A 134 -20.59 0.34 21.02
CA LYS A 134 -21.99 0.43 21.44
C LYS A 134 -22.18 1.79 22.12
N PRO A 135 -23.18 2.60 21.70
CA PRO A 135 -23.45 3.87 22.35
C PRO A 135 -23.79 3.63 23.82
N THR A 136 -23.22 4.45 24.68
CA THR A 136 -23.48 4.42 26.12
C THR A 136 -24.92 4.85 26.40
N GLN A 137 -25.48 4.42 27.54
CA GLN A 137 -26.81 4.83 27.95
C GLN A 137 -26.92 6.36 28.10
N GLU A 138 -25.84 7.03 28.49
CA GLU A 138 -25.76 8.47 28.58
C GLU A 138 -25.87 9.15 27.21
N GLU A 139 -25.14 8.66 26.20
CA GLU A 139 -25.24 9.17 24.83
C GLU A 139 -26.66 8.98 24.27
N ILE A 140 -27.26 7.81 24.49
CA ILE A 140 -28.64 7.53 24.07
C ILE A 140 -29.60 8.51 24.74
N ASN A 141 -29.48 8.71 26.06
CA ASN A 141 -30.36 9.60 26.81
C ASN A 141 -30.19 11.06 26.38
N ASN A 142 -28.95 11.53 26.18
CA ASN A 142 -28.67 12.89 25.75
C ASN A 142 -29.24 13.16 24.36
N LEU A 143 -29.07 12.23 23.42
CA LEU A 143 -29.61 12.35 22.08
C LEU A 143 -31.15 12.33 22.07
N MET A 144 -31.77 11.49 22.91
CA MET A 144 -33.22 11.47 23.09
C MET A 144 -33.75 12.76 23.69
N LEU A 145 -33.08 13.30 24.71
CA LEU A 145 -33.44 14.57 25.35
C LEU A 145 -33.28 15.75 24.37
N GLU A 146 -32.19 15.79 23.61
CA GLU A 146 -31.97 16.79 22.57
C GLU A 146 -33.07 16.70 21.50
N ALA A 147 -33.37 15.51 21.00
CA ALA A 147 -34.44 15.32 20.01
C ALA A 147 -35.82 15.74 20.55
N LEU A 148 -36.12 15.46 21.82
CA LEU A 148 -37.36 15.92 22.46
C LEU A 148 -37.38 17.44 22.61
N PHE A 149 -36.27 18.05 23.02
CA PHE A 149 -36.17 19.50 23.16
C PHE A 149 -36.37 20.20 21.81
N LEU A 150 -35.67 19.76 20.75
CA LEU A 150 -35.75 20.31 19.40
C LEU A 150 -37.14 20.18 18.76
N LYS A 151 -37.94 19.21 19.21
CA LYS A 151 -39.33 19.06 18.76
C LYS A 151 -40.21 20.24 19.18
N PHE A 152 -39.92 20.86 20.32
CA PHE A 152 -40.77 21.87 20.94
C PHE A 152 -40.10 23.24 21.05
N PHE A 153 -38.78 23.31 20.96
CA PHE A 153 -37.99 24.51 21.25
C PHE A 153 -36.82 24.65 20.29
N GLU A 154 -36.38 25.88 20.08
CA GLU A 154 -35.14 26.18 19.36
C GLU A 154 -33.93 26.04 20.29
N PRO A 155 -32.77 25.59 19.77
CA PRO A 155 -31.53 25.56 20.54
C PRO A 155 -31.22 26.92 21.13
N ILE A 156 -30.69 26.91 22.35
CA ILE A 156 -30.18 28.12 22.99
C ILE A 156 -29.02 28.66 22.13
N ASP A 157 -29.11 29.93 21.73
CA ASP A 157 -27.98 30.63 21.13
C ASP A 157 -26.96 30.97 22.22
N ILE A 158 -25.99 30.07 22.38
CA ILE A 158 -24.91 30.18 23.37
C ILE A 158 -24.12 31.48 23.18
N THR A 159 -23.95 31.94 21.94
CA THR A 159 -23.18 33.16 21.64
C THR A 159 -23.91 34.40 22.12
N ARG A 160 -25.23 34.46 21.90
CA ARG A 160 -26.08 35.52 22.40
C ARG A 160 -26.18 35.49 23.92
N TRP A 161 -26.44 34.32 24.52
CA TRP A 161 -26.47 34.16 25.98
C TRP A 161 -25.16 34.63 26.61
N SER A 162 -24.01 34.24 26.06
CA SER A 162 -22.70 34.61 26.60
C SER A 162 -22.47 36.13 26.57
N LYS A 163 -22.95 36.80 25.51
CA LYS A 163 -22.94 38.27 25.42
C LYS A 163 -23.87 38.91 26.45
N ASP A 164 -25.05 38.35 26.66
CA ASP A 164 -26.03 38.85 27.63
C ASP A 164 -25.52 38.69 29.08
N LEU A 165 -24.86 37.57 29.41
CA LEU A 165 -24.17 37.39 30.69
C LEU A 165 -23.04 38.40 30.89
N ALA A 166 -22.26 38.70 29.86
CA ALA A 166 -21.19 39.70 29.93
C ALA A 166 -21.74 41.12 30.19
N LEU A 167 -22.91 41.45 29.63
CA LEU A 167 -23.63 42.71 29.89
C LEU A 167 -24.08 42.84 31.35
N LEU A 168 -24.55 41.76 31.97
CA LEU A 168 -24.94 41.77 33.38
C LEU A 168 -23.75 42.06 34.32
N ASN A 169 -22.53 41.65 33.94
CA ASN A 169 -21.33 41.99 34.70
C ASN A 169 -20.89 43.45 34.57
N VAL A 170 -21.41 44.20 33.59
CA VAL A 170 -21.10 45.62 33.37
C VAL A 170 -22.08 46.54 34.11
N VAL A 171 -23.27 46.04 34.50
CA VAL A 171 -24.23 46.81 35.29
C VAL A 171 -23.93 46.60 36.79
N ASP A 172 -22.85 47.21 37.27
CA ASP A 172 -22.65 47.39 38.71
C ASP A 172 -23.63 48.47 39.22
N ALA A 173 -24.25 48.23 40.38
CA ALA A 173 -25.19 49.17 40.99
C ALA A 173 -24.55 50.53 41.32
N TYR A 174 -23.22 50.59 41.36
CA TYR A 174 -22.42 51.80 41.62
C TYR A 174 -22.16 52.67 40.38
N ASP A 175 -22.51 52.24 39.15
CA ASP A 175 -22.30 53.03 37.93
C ASP A 175 -23.46 53.98 37.58
N THR A 176 -24.51 54.03 38.41
CA THR A 176 -25.65 54.97 38.22
C THR A 176 -25.44 56.36 38.83
N GLU A 177 -24.36 56.59 39.58
CA GLU A 177 -24.08 57.90 40.21
C GLU A 177 -23.52 58.96 39.24
N SER A 178 -23.16 58.60 38.00
CA SER A 178 -22.60 59.55 37.02
C SER A 178 -23.65 60.34 36.21
N ALA A 179 -24.94 59.97 36.28
CA ALA A 179 -25.97 60.55 35.41
C ALA A 179 -26.91 61.58 36.07
N THR A 180 -26.79 61.86 37.38
CA THR A 180 -27.71 62.78 38.09
C THR A 180 -27.05 63.86 38.95
N ASP A 181 -25.74 64.11 38.80
CA ASP A 181 -25.08 65.19 39.54
C ASP A 181 -25.15 66.54 38.77
N PRO A 182 -25.79 67.61 39.29
CA PRO A 182 -25.97 68.88 38.58
C PRO A 182 -24.67 69.67 38.31
N VAL A 183 -23.54 69.18 38.81
CA VAL A 183 -22.25 69.88 38.76
C VAL A 183 -21.58 69.77 37.38
N ASN A 184 -21.99 68.83 36.53
CA ASN A 184 -21.52 68.78 35.13
C ASN A 184 -22.31 69.69 34.16
N ILE A 185 -23.18 70.55 34.70
CA ILE A 185 -23.74 71.71 34.01
C ILE A 185 -23.02 72.97 34.51
N LYS A 186 -21.69 72.93 34.62
CA LYS A 186 -20.77 74.06 34.38
C LYS A 186 -19.32 73.59 34.52
N ALA A 187 -18.84 72.99 33.42
CA ALA A 187 -17.45 72.90 33.02
C ALA A 187 -16.43 72.62 34.14
N GLN A 188 -16.16 71.34 34.41
CA GLN A 188 -14.90 70.82 34.95
C GLN A 188 -14.84 69.30 34.79
#